data_AF-A0A1J3CHV2-F1
#
_entry.id   AF-A0A1J3CHV2-F1
#
_cell.length_a   1.000
_cell.length_b   1.000
_cell.length_c   1.000
_cell.angle_alpha   90.00
_cell.angle_beta   90.00
_cell.angle_gamma   90.00
#
_symmetry.space_group_name_H-M   'P 1'
#
loop_
_entity.id
_entity.type
_entity.pdbx_description
1 polymer ?
#
loop_
_entity_poly.entity_id
_entity_poly.type
_entity_poly.pdbx_seq_one_letter_code
_entity_poly.pdbx_strand_id
1 'polypeptide(L)' 'AGDELLVLGELPLAFIESMAWRHFCNRVNLYTPHSRRTATRNIVKMYEERKAALKVWIAANKQRVSLTTDIWVAQATGA' A
#
# COMPACT_ATOMS: atom_id res chain seq x y z
N ALA A 1 3.11 10.49 1.79
CA ALA A 1 3.91 10.58 0.56
C ALA A 1 4.52 9.24 0.17
N GLY A 2 5.59 8.74 0.83
CA GLY A 2 6.21 7.46 0.42
C GLY A 2 5.35 6.22 0.61
N ASP A 3 4.64 6.09 1.73
CA ASP A 3 3.78 4.92 1.98
C ASP A 3 2.64 4.82 0.97
N GLU A 4 2.03 5.97 0.66
CA GLU A 4 0.99 6.07 -0.35
C GLU A 4 1.53 5.82 -1.76
N LEU A 5 2.74 6.28 -2.07
CA LEU A 5 3.44 5.96 -3.32
C LEU A 5 3.66 4.45 -3.47
N LEU A 6 4.07 3.75 -2.41
CA LEU A 6 4.25 2.30 -2.44
C LEU A 6 2.94 1.58 -2.79
N VAL A 7 1.82 2.04 -2.21
CA VAL A 7 0.49 1.45 -2.45
C VAL A 7 -0.05 1.79 -3.82
N LEU A 8 -0.01 3.08 -4.22
CA LEU A 8 -0.56 3.54 -5.51
C LEU A 8 0.28 3.08 -6.70
N GLY A 9 1.60 3.02 -6.54
CA GLY A 9 2.53 2.58 -7.57
C GLY A 9 2.84 1.09 -7.55
N GLU A 10 2.19 0.32 -6.67
CA GLU A 10 2.42 -1.13 -6.48
C GLU A 10 3.91 -1.50 -6.35
N LEU A 11 4.68 -0.62 -5.71
CA LEU A 11 6.13 -0.75 -5.62
C LEU A 11 6.51 -1.75 -4.50
N PRO A 12 7.60 -2.52 -4.67
CA PRO A 12 8.12 -3.36 -3.60
C PRO A 12 8.45 -2.52 -2.36
N LEU A 13 8.18 -3.04 -1.16
CA LEU A 13 8.50 -2.34 0.10
C LEU A 13 9.98 -1.92 0.18
N ALA A 14 10.89 -2.69 -0.43
CA ALA A 14 12.33 -2.36 -0.50
C ALA A 14 12.63 -1.01 -1.18
N PHE A 15 11.71 -0.50 -2.00
CA PHE A 15 11.86 0.79 -2.67
C PHE A 15 12.09 1.94 -1.67
N ILE A 16 11.40 1.94 -0.52
CA ILE A 16 11.47 3.03 0.46
C ILE A 16 12.86 3.19 1.09
N GLU A 17 13.65 2.12 1.11
CA GLU A 17 15.02 2.13 1.62
C GLU A 17 16.07 2.27 0.52
N SER A 18 15.68 2.24 -0.75
CA SER A 18 16.60 2.25 -1.88
C SER A 18 17.47 3.51 -1.90
N MET A 19 18.71 3.36 -2.37
CA MET A 19 19.64 4.48 -2.51
C MET A 19 19.08 5.55 -3.46
N ALA A 20 18.44 5.12 -4.55
CA ALA A 20 17.82 6.02 -5.52
C ALA A 20 16.73 6.89 -4.86
N TRP A 21 15.83 6.30 -4.08
CA TRP A 21 14.78 7.04 -3.40
C TRP A 21 15.33 8.01 -2.35
N ARG A 22 16.30 7.57 -1.54
CA ARG A 22 16.99 8.44 -0.56
C ARG A 22 17.69 9.62 -1.23
N HIS A 23 18.40 9.36 -2.33
CA HIS A 23 19.07 10.41 -3.09
C HIS A 23 18.07 11.39 -3.69
N PHE A 24 17.00 10.88 -4.32
CA PHE A 24 15.93 11.69 -4.86
C PHE A 24 15.32 12.59 -3.79
N CYS A 25 14.87 12.03 -2.66
CA CYS A 25 14.29 12.81 -1.57
C CYS A 25 15.23 13.90 -1.07
N ASN A 26 16.52 13.63 -0.94
CA ASN A 26 17.51 14.64 -0.57
C ASN A 26 17.61 15.76 -1.63
N ARG A 27 17.74 15.41 -2.91
CA ARG A 27 17.89 16.37 -4.02
C ARG A 27 16.69 17.30 -4.17
N VAL A 28 15.48 16.81 -3.93
CA VAL A 28 14.25 17.62 -4.02
C VAL A 28 13.77 18.14 -2.66
N ASN A 29 14.62 18.08 -1.62
CA ASN A 29 14.34 18.55 -0.25
C ASN A 29 13.01 18.00 0.33
N LEU A 30 12.75 16.72 0.10
CA LEU A 30 11.66 15.97 0.72
C LEU A 30 12.09 15.44 2.11
N TYR A 31 11.11 14.86 2.81
CA TYR A 31 11.32 14.18 4.08
C TYR A 31 12.34 13.03 3.97
N THR A 32 12.99 12.70 5.09
CA THR A 32 13.88 11.54 5.18
C THR A 32 13.09 10.24 5.07
N PRO A 33 13.34 9.38 4.05
CA PRO A 33 12.66 8.10 3.94
C PRO A 33 12.89 7.22 5.17
N HIS A 34 11.83 6.59 5.65
CA HIS A 34 11.86 5.73 6.82
C HIS A 34 12.06 4.26 6.44
N SER A 35 12.21 3.38 7.44
CA SER A 35 12.50 1.95 7.22
C SER A 35 11.32 1.17 6.64
N ARG A 36 11.60 0.06 5.94
CA ARG A 36 10.58 -0.91 5.47
C ARG A 36 9.58 -1.29 6.55
N ARG A 37 10.06 -1.55 7.77
CA ARG A 37 9.22 -1.92 8.92
C ARG A 37 8.21 -0.82 9.27
N THR A 38 8.64 0.43 9.24
CA THR A 38 7.76 1.58 9.48
C THR A 38 6.75 1.74 8.35
N ALA A 39 7.18 1.58 7.09
CA ALA A 39 6.31 1.66 5.93
C ALA A 39 5.21 0.59 5.99
N THR A 40 5.56 -0.66 6.29
CA THR A 40 4.59 -1.75 6.48
C THR A 40 3.56 -1.42 7.56
N ARG A 41 3.99 -0.94 8.73
CA ARG A 41 3.08 -0.56 9.81
C ARG A 41 2.12 0.56 9.39
N ASN A 42 2.64 1.57 8.68
CA ASN A 42 1.84 2.68 8.21
C ASN A 42 0.82 2.23 7.15
N ILE A 43 1.23 1.39 6.19
CA ILE A 43 0.35 0.82 5.16
C ILE A 43 -0.77 -0.02 5.79
N VAL A 44 -0.44 -0.86 6.78
CA VAL A 44 -1.46 -1.65 7.52
C VAL A 44 -2.46 -0.73 8.22
N LYS A 45 -1.99 0.34 8.86
CA LYS A 45 -2.87 1.33 9.49
C LYS A 45 -3.79 2.00 8.45
N MET A 46 -3.24 2.43 7.32
CA MET A 46 -4.02 3.01 6.22
C MET A 46 -5.08 2.03 5.69
N TYR A 47 -4.75 0.74 5.59
CA TYR A 47 -5.69 -0.29 5.18
C TYR A 47 -6.85 -0.42 6.18
N GLU A 48 -6.57 -0.52 7.48
CA GLU A 48 -7.63 -0.66 8.50
C GLU A 48 -8.54 0.57 8.54
N GLU A 49 -7.98 1.78 8.41
CA GLU A 49 -8.76 3.02 8.31
C GLU A 49 -9.68 3.03 7.08
N ARG A 50 -9.14 2.73 5.89
CA ARG A 50 -9.92 2.67 4.63
C ARG A 50 -10.98 1.57 4.66
N LYS A 51 -10.67 0.41 5.24
CA LYS A 51 -11.59 -0.71 5.42
C LYS A 51 -12.73 -0.33 6.36
N ALA A 52 -12.45 0.34 7.48
CA ALA A 52 -13.48 0.81 8.40
C ALA A 52 -14.42 1.82 7.72
N ALA A 53 -13.85 2.80 7.00
CA ALA A 53 -14.63 3.77 6.23
C ALA A 53 -15.51 3.09 5.16
N LEU A 54 -14.96 2.10 4.43
CA LEU A 54 -15.70 1.36 3.43
C LEU A 54 -16.86 0.57 4.03
N LYS A 55 -16.67 -0.08 5.19
CA LYS A 55 -17.74 -0.79 5.90
C LYS A 55 -18.90 0.15 6.29
N VAL A 56 -18.58 1.33 6.80
CA VAL A 56 -19.59 2.35 7.14
C VAL A 56 -20.33 2.79 5.87
N TRP A 57 -19.62 3.03 4.77
CA TRP A 57 -20.22 3.40 3.50
C TRP A 57 -21.15 2.32 2.95
N ILE A 58 -20.72 1.04 2.96
CA ILE A 58 -21.54 -0.09 2.51
C ILE A 58 -22.79 -0.23 3.41
N ALA A 59 -22.66 -0.07 4.73
CA ALA A 59 -23.79 -0.19 5.64
C ALA A 59 -24.82 0.95 5.45
N ALA A 60 -24.35 2.17 5.17
CA ALA A 60 -25.21 3.31 4.90
C ALA A 60 -25.84 3.26 3.50
N ASN A 61 -25.13 2.68 2.52
CA ASN A 61 -25.57 2.64 1.15
C ASN A 61 -26.47 1.42 0.88
N LYS A 62 -27.74 1.65 0.52
CA LYS A 62 -28.73 0.59 0.18
C LYS A 62 -28.71 0.19 -1.30
N GLN A 63 -27.68 0.61 -2.05
CA GLN A 63 -27.54 0.28 -3.46
C GLN A 63 -27.11 -1.19 -3.65
N ARG A 64 -27.39 -1.73 -4.84
CA ARG A 64 -26.92 -3.06 -5.23
C ARG A 64 -25.40 -3.03 -5.41
N VAL A 65 -24.73 -4.06 -4.91
CA VAL A 65 -23.29 -4.27 -5.09
C VAL A 65 -23.07 -5.59 -5.81
N SER A 66 -22.07 -5.65 -6.69
CA SER A 66 -21.61 -6.89 -7.30
C SER A 66 -20.29 -7.31 -6.67
N LEU A 67 -20.20 -8.57 -6.23
CA LEU A 67 -18.96 -9.16 -5.76
C LEU A 67 -18.40 -10.07 -6.86
N THR A 68 -17.22 -9.73 -7.38
CA THR A 68 -16.48 -10.56 -8.32
C THR A 68 -15.37 -11.27 -7.57
N THR A 69 -15.32 -12.60 -7.67
CA THR A 69 -14.26 -13.42 -7.10
C THR A 69 -13.41 -13.95 -8.24
N ASP A 70 -12.16 -13.51 -8.31
CA ASP A 70 -11.18 -14.04 -9.26
C ASP A 70 -10.37 -15.15 -8.57
N ILE A 71 -10.26 -16.31 -9.23
CA ILE A 71 -9.61 -17.51 -8.68
C ILE A 71 -8.65 -18.07 -9.73
N TRP A 72 -7.37 -18.14 -9.40
CA TRP A 72 -6.33 -18.72 -10.25
C TRP A 72 -5.41 -19.64 -9.46
N VAL A 73 -4.72 -20.55 -10.16
CA VAL A 73 -3.68 -21.43 -9.60
C VAL A 73 -2.32 -20.87 -9.98
N ALA A 74 -1.47 -20.56 -8.99
CA ALA A 74 -0.08 -20.19 -9.22
C ALA A 74 0.82 -21.42 -9.07
N GLN A 75 1.72 -21.65 -10.03
CA GLN A 75 2.79 -22.63 -9.88
C GLN A 75 3.81 -22.08 -8.88
N ALA A 76 4.07 -22.81 -7.79
CA ALA A 76 5.15 -22.44 -6.89
C ALA A 76 6.48 -22.73 -7.59
N THR A 77 7.32 -21.71 -7.78
CA THR A 77 8.74 -21.92 -8.06
C THR A 77 9.35 -22.53 -6.80
N GLY A 78 9.46 -23.86 -6.75
CA GLY A 78 10.20 -24.56 -5.71
C GLY A 78 11.66 -24.10 -5.68
N ALA A 79 12.19 -23.91 -4.48
CA ALA A 79 13.60 -23.65 -4.22
C ALA A 79 14.46 -24.89 -4.40
#